data_AF-A0A6A5TP53-F1
#
_entry.id   AF-A0A6A5TP53-F1
#
_cell.length_a   1.000
_cell.length_b   1.000
_cell.length_c   1.000
_cell.angle_alpha   90.00
_cell.angle_beta   90.00
_cell.angle_gamma   90.00
#
_symmetry.space_group_name_H-M   'P 1'
#
loop_
_entity.id
_entity.type
_entity.pdbx_description
1 polymer ?
#
loop_
_entity_poly.entity_id
_entity_poly.type
_entity_poly.pdbx_seq_one_letter_code
_entity_poly.pdbx_strand_id
1 'polypeptide(L)' 'RQLTTTKNLASRLRQPGEPTGPNEPPSHTTSPPSKSPLKVWPFILIFALGTFGFKKIVDQRKGEYKAKGPIAGHSPS' A
#
# COMPACT_ATOMS: atom_id res chain seq x y z
N ARG A 1 -51.43 7.50 17.16
CA ARG A 1 -51.00 8.76 17.81
C ARG A 1 -49.75 8.44 18.65
N GLN A 2 -48.75 9.31 18.56
CA GLN A 2 -47.34 9.28 19.03
C GLN A 2 -47.05 8.60 20.38
N LEU A 3 -46.02 7.73 20.44
CA LEU A 3 -44.61 7.95 20.88
C LEU A 3 -44.43 8.28 22.37
N THR A 4 -43.68 7.44 23.09
CA THR A 4 -42.53 7.91 23.88
C THR A 4 -41.50 6.81 24.15
N THR A 5 -40.26 7.25 23.98
CA THR A 5 -38.95 6.60 24.14
C THR A 5 -38.58 6.34 25.59
N THR A 6 -37.88 5.23 25.86
CA THR A 6 -36.92 5.16 26.97
C THR A 6 -35.63 4.51 26.50
N LYS A 7 -34.68 5.33 26.05
CA LYS A 7 -33.27 4.94 26.00
C LYS A 7 -32.72 5.07 27.42
N ASN A 8 -32.53 3.94 28.10
CA ASN A 8 -31.64 3.89 29.25
C ASN A 8 -30.37 3.12 28.83
N LEU A 9 -29.53 3.78 28.04
CA LEU A 9 -28.15 3.35 27.89
C LEU A 9 -27.40 3.87 29.11
N ALA A 10 -27.42 3.08 30.18
CA ALA A 10 -26.37 3.16 31.17
C ALA A 10 -25.07 2.79 30.46
N SER A 11 -24.39 3.79 29.90
CA SER A 11 -22.98 3.72 29.55
C SER A 11 -22.23 3.53 30.86
N ARG A 12 -22.22 2.30 31.37
CA ARG A 12 -21.32 1.91 32.42
C ARG A 12 -19.93 2.09 31.83
N LEU A 13 -19.12 2.98 32.43
CA LEU A 13 -17.69 3.05 32.12
C LEU A 13 -17.17 1.63 32.30
N ARG A 14 -16.84 0.98 31.18
CA ARG A 14 -16.36 -0.40 31.18
C ARG A 14 -15.18 -0.47 32.13
N GLN A 15 -15.22 -1.39 33.08
CA GLN A 15 -14.09 -1.55 33.98
C GLN A 15 -12.92 -2.11 33.16
N PRO A 16 -11.68 -1.65 33.42
CA PRO A 16 -10.49 -2.28 32.85
C PRO A 16 -10.52 -3.78 33.15
N GLY A 17 -10.71 -4.61 32.11
CA GLY A 17 -10.83 -6.07 32.22
C GLY A 17 -12.19 -6.69 31.90
N GLU A 18 -13.22 -5.91 31.56
CA GLU A 18 -14.46 -6.48 31.01
C GLU A 18 -14.19 -7.09 29.62
N PRO A 19 -14.53 -8.38 29.39
CA PRO A 19 -14.26 -9.03 28.12
C PRO A 19 -15.07 -8.35 27.01
N THR A 20 -14.37 -7.85 25.99
CA THR A 20 -14.97 -7.07 24.91
C THR A 20 -15.78 -7.98 23.99
N GLY A 21 -17.00 -8.33 24.41
CA GLY A 21 -17.92 -9.16 23.64
C GLY A 21 -17.39 -10.56 23.27
N PRO A 22 -18.23 -11.41 22.65
CA PRO A 22 -17.91 -12.81 22.42
C PRO A 22 -16.83 -13.09 21.36
N ASN A 23 -16.38 -12.07 20.60
CA ASN A 23 -15.57 -12.25 19.39
C ASN A 23 -14.38 -11.28 19.27
N GLU A 24 -14.09 -10.44 20.26
CA GLU A 24 -12.91 -9.58 20.15
C GLU A 24 -11.64 -10.40 20.44
N PRO A 25 -10.63 -10.37 19.56
CA PRO A 25 -9.40 -11.08 19.79
C PRO A 25 -8.77 -10.61 21.10
N PRO A 26 -8.07 -11.50 21.82
CA PRO A 26 -7.47 -11.14 23.09
C PRO A 26 -6.55 -9.92 22.91
N SER A 27 -6.67 -8.89 23.76
CA SER A 27 -5.88 -7.65 23.64
C SER A 27 -4.37 -7.89 23.66
N HIS A 28 -3.93 -9.07 24.14
CA HIS A 28 -2.55 -9.51 24.18
C HIS A 28 -2.01 -10.08 22.84
N THR A 29 -2.87 -10.30 21.83
CA THR A 29 -2.46 -10.76 20.49
C THR A 29 -2.33 -9.61 19.47
N THR A 30 -2.84 -8.43 19.78
CA THR A 30 -2.62 -7.23 18.96
C THR A 30 -1.26 -6.64 19.29
N SER A 31 -0.29 -6.88 18.41
CA SER A 31 0.96 -6.12 18.42
C SER A 31 0.70 -4.70 17.91
N PRO A 32 1.33 -3.66 18.50
CA PRO A 32 1.21 -2.31 17.99
C PRO A 32 1.63 -2.27 16.52
N PRO A 33 0.90 -1.56 15.63
CA PRO A 33 1.33 -1.39 14.26
C PRO A 33 2.70 -0.71 14.25
N SER A 34 3.73 -1.40 13.75
CA SER A 34 5.08 -0.86 13.62
C SER A 34 5.06 0.32 12.65
N LYS A 35 5.14 1.54 13.19
CA LYS A 35 5.19 2.81 12.43
C LYS A 35 6.60 3.15 11.95
N SER A 36 7.49 2.18 11.75
CA SER A 36 8.89 2.48 11.46
C SER A 36 9.09 2.91 9.99
N PRO A 37 9.49 4.16 9.72
CA PRO A 37 9.78 4.63 8.36
C PRO A 37 11.01 3.94 7.75
N LEU A 38 11.86 3.31 8.58
CA LEU A 38 13.03 2.55 8.12
C LEU A 38 12.64 1.35 7.24
N LYS A 39 11.38 0.90 7.28
CA LYS A 39 10.93 -0.24 6.48
C LYS A 39 10.68 0.13 5.01
N VAL A 40 10.32 1.37 4.70
CA VAL A 40 9.98 1.81 3.33
C VAL A 40 11.16 2.50 2.64
N TRP A 41 12.03 3.15 3.42
CA TRP A 41 13.19 3.86 2.91
C TRP A 41 14.12 3.05 1.98
N PRO A 42 14.49 1.78 2.28
CA PRO A 42 15.36 1.01 1.37
C PRO A 42 14.72 0.78 0.00
N PHE A 43 13.40 0.56 -0.06
CA PHE A 43 12.70 0.38 -1.34
C PHE A 43 12.68 1.66 -2.17
N ILE A 44 12.45 2.81 -1.52
CA ILE A 44 12.50 4.11 -2.19
C ILE A 44 13.91 4.37 -2.74
N LEU A 45 14.96 4.05 -1.97
CA LEU A 45 16.34 4.25 -2.39
C LEU A 45 16.71 3.39 -3.60
N ILE A 46 16.37 2.09 -3.57
CA ILE A 46 16.59 1.18 -4.71
C ILE A 46 15.82 1.67 -5.93
N PHE A 47 14.57 2.07 -5.77
CA PHE A 47 13.73 2.54 -6.86
C PHE A 47 14.26 3.84 -7.48
N ALA A 48 14.69 4.80 -6.65
CA ALA A 48 15.29 6.04 -7.11
C ALA A 48 16.61 5.79 -7.85
N LEU A 49 17.48 4.95 -7.31
CA LEU A 49 18.77 4.62 -7.92
C LEU A 49 18.58 3.87 -9.24
N GLY A 50 17.68 2.89 -9.27
CA GLY A 50 17.34 2.13 -10.47
C GLY A 50 16.73 3.02 -11.55
N THR A 51 15.81 3.91 -11.20
CA THR A 51 15.20 4.87 -12.14
C THR A 51 16.25 5.83 -12.70
N PHE A 52 17.17 6.33 -11.87
CA PHE A 52 18.25 7.21 -12.31
C PHE A 52 19.23 6.51 -13.26
N GLY A 53 19.68 5.31 -12.91
CA GLY A 53 20.58 4.50 -13.75
C GLY A 53 19.92 4.10 -15.07
N PHE A 54 18.68 3.63 -15.03
CA PHE A 54 17.90 3.31 -16.22
C PHE A 54 17.74 4.52 -17.14
N LYS A 55 17.41 5.69 -16.58
CA LYS A 55 17.25 6.92 -17.37
C LYS A 55 18.55 7.32 -18.06
N LYS A 56 19.70 7.20 -17.39
CA LYS A 56 21.01 7.43 -18.01
C LYS A 56 21.26 6.50 -19.20
N ILE A 57 20.94 5.21 -19.07
CA ILE A 57 21.10 4.22 -20.15
C ILE A 57 20.16 4.53 -21.32
N VAL A 58 18.89 4.87 -21.02
CA VAL A 58 17.91 5.25 -22.05
C VAL A 58 18.36 6.51 -22.77
N ASP A 59 18.82 7.53 -22.04
CA ASP A 59 19.27 8.79 -22.64
C ASP A 59 20.53 8.60 -23.49
N GLN A 60 21.43 7.66 -23.14
CA GLN A 60 22.56 7.26 -24.00
C GLN A 60 22.12 6.57 -25.30
N ARG A 61 21.04 5.77 -25.24
CA ARG A 61 20.51 5.02 -26.39
C ARG A 61 19.44 5.78 -27.18
N LYS A 62 18.95 6.91 -26.65
CA LYS A 62 18.00 7.79 -27.33
C LYS A 62 18.69 8.41 -28.54
N GLY A 63 18.31 7.95 -29.72
CA GLY A 63 18.87 8.37 -31.01
C GLY A 63 19.67 7.29 -31.71
N GLU A 64 20.06 6.21 -31.02
CA GLU A 64 20.74 5.06 -31.63
C GLU A 64 19.75 4.12 -32.33
N TYR A 65 18.51 4.05 -31.85
CA TYR A 65 17.45 3.31 -32.50
C TYR A 65 16.94 4.07 -33.72
N LYS A 66 17.63 3.93 -34.86
CA LYS A 66 16.95 4.08 -36.15
C LYS A 66 16.04 2.87 -36.29
N ALA A 67 14.73 3.09 -36.25
CA ALA A 67 13.79 2.09 -36.73
C ALA A 67 14.23 1.75 -38.16
N LYS A 68 14.97 0.64 -38.33
CA LYS A 68 15.19 0.07 -39.64
C LYS A 68 13.77 -0.24 -40.09
N GLY A 69 13.31 0.47 -41.12
CA GLY A 69 12.03 0.19 -41.76
C GLY A 69 11.93 -1.30 -42.12
N PRO A 70 10.75 -1.75 -42.56
CA PRO A 70 10.53 -3.17 -42.85
C PRO A 70 11.73 -3.73 -43.63
N ILE A 71 12.39 -4.72 -43.04
CA ILE A 71 13.59 -5.33 -43.59
C ILE A 71 13.15 -5.92 -44.93
N ALA A 72 13.68 -5.39 -46.03
CA ALA A 72 13.35 -5.86 -47.37
C ALA A 72 13.60 -7.37 -47.45
N GLY A 73 12.52 -8.16 -47.52
CA GLY A 73 12.59 -9.62 -47.49
C GLY A 73 11.49 -10.32 -46.68
N HIS A 74 10.76 -9.62 -45.81
CA HIS A 74 9.54 -10.16 -45.19
C HIS A 74 8.31 -9.49 -45.80
N SER A 75 7.67 -10.19 -46.73
CA SER A 75 6.33 -9.83 -47.20
C SER A 75 5.36 -10.02 -46.03
N PRO A 76 4.61 -9.00 -45.59
CA PRO A 76 3.38 -9.25 -44.88
C PRO A 76 2.38 -9.79 -45.91
N SER A 77 2.02 -11.06 -45.78
CA SER A 77 0.88 -11.62 -46.50
C SER A 77 -0.42 -11.10 -45.94
#